data_AF-A0A6J2TJY2-F1
#
_entry.id   AF-A0A6J2TJY2-F1
#
_cell.length_a   1.000
_cell.length_b   1.000
_cell.length_c   1.000
_cell.angle_alpha   90.00
_cell.angle_beta   90.00
_cell.angle_gamma   90.00
#
_symmetry.space_group_name_H-M   'P 1'
#
loop_
_entity.id
_entity.type
_entity.pdbx_description
1 polymer ?
#
loop_
_entity_poly.entity_id
_entity_poly.type
_entity_poly.pdbx_seq_one_letter_code
_entity_poly.pdbx_strand_id
1 'polypeptide(L)'
;MAIWEDQFARGKRELHNTTQKYLISNDLESGYGNARHPNDMTAGELYLAMENLLEANGIDKTCLMRSVCELAHHPISEDHGYSYHLLAKLLTFILTPSQHDGFDENEKECRDRYEHAEQVGFLSGNCEQMFPYCEVNLLESITKFI
;
A
#
# COMPACT_ATOMS: atom_id res chain seq x y z
N MET A 1 8.41 32.44 40.15
CA MET A 1 9.10 32.84 38.91
C MET A 1 8.81 31.75 37.90
N ALA A 2 7.84 32.02 37.03
CA ALA A 2 7.26 31.06 36.09
C ALA A 2 8.09 31.06 34.79
N ILE A 3 8.56 29.88 34.37
CA ILE A 3 8.03 29.07 33.24
C ILE A 3 8.76 29.46 31.94
N TRP A 4 9.39 28.45 31.36
CA TRP A 4 10.30 28.50 30.22
C TRP A 4 9.67 29.16 28.99
N GLU A 5 10.44 30.00 28.30
CA GLU A 5 10.08 30.57 27.00
C GLU A 5 10.12 29.48 25.91
N ASP A 6 8.92 29.23 25.38
CA ASP A 6 8.52 28.64 24.11
C ASP A 6 9.63 28.43 23.05
N GLN A 7 10.26 27.25 23.05
CA GLN A 7 11.05 26.75 21.92
C GLN A 7 10.19 26.14 20.78
N PHE A 8 8.85 26.32 20.84
CA PHE A 8 7.91 25.84 19.83
C PHE A 8 7.35 26.94 18.93
N ALA A 9 8.03 28.09 18.81
CA ALA A 9 7.75 29.03 17.74
C ALA A 9 8.07 28.35 16.40
N ARG A 10 7.06 27.69 15.80
CA ARG A 10 7.12 27.09 14.47
C ARG A 10 7.52 28.19 13.50
N GLY A 11 8.79 28.20 13.11
CA GLY A 11 9.24 28.98 11.96
C GLY A 11 8.31 28.66 10.80
N LYS A 12 7.76 29.71 10.17
CA LYS A 12 7.01 29.57 8.93
C LYS A 12 7.91 28.83 7.95
N ARG A 13 7.57 27.57 7.66
CA ARG A 13 8.21 26.83 6.58
C ARG A 13 7.78 27.53 5.30
N GLU A 14 8.68 28.30 4.73
CA GLU A 14 8.56 28.78 3.36
C GLU A 14 8.46 27.52 2.48
N LEU A 15 7.26 27.26 1.96
CA LEU A 15 7.00 26.15 1.06
C LEU A 15 7.67 26.48 -0.27
N HIS A 16 8.96 26.16 -0.39
CA HIS A 16 9.64 26.29 -1.67
C HIS A 16 8.98 25.30 -2.64
N ASN A 17 8.33 25.84 -3.67
CA ASN A 17 7.59 25.08 -4.67
C ASN A 17 8.56 24.34 -5.60
N THR A 18 9.25 23.32 -5.08
CA THR A 18 10.14 22.42 -5.84
C THR A 18 9.38 21.58 -6.85
N THR A 19 8.05 21.47 -6.70
CA THR A 19 7.16 20.76 -7.62
C THR A 19 7.10 21.43 -8.99
N GLN A 20 7.44 22.72 -9.08
CA GLN A 20 7.41 23.51 -10.31
C GLN A 20 8.34 22.97 -11.42
N LYS A 21 9.37 22.17 -11.05
CA LYS A 21 10.26 21.49 -12.02
C LYS A 21 9.57 20.32 -12.75
N TYR A 22 8.52 19.76 -12.17
CA TYR A 22 7.79 18.61 -12.69
C TYR A 22 6.46 18.98 -13.36
N LEU A 23 6.03 20.25 -13.25
CA LEU A 23 4.83 20.75 -13.94
C LEU A 23 5.20 21.09 -15.39
N ILE A 24 4.68 20.31 -16.34
CA ILE A 24 4.83 20.58 -17.77
C ILE A 24 3.79 21.65 -18.12
N SER A 25 4.20 22.64 -18.92
CA SER A 25 3.42 23.84 -19.29
C SER A 25 2.03 23.59 -19.91
N ASN A 26 1.68 22.33 -20.19
CA ASN A 26 0.39 21.93 -20.76
C ASN A 26 -0.69 21.66 -19.70
N ASP A 27 -0.33 21.57 -18.42
CA ASP A 27 -1.29 21.25 -17.34
C ASP A 27 -2.13 22.48 -16.89
N LEU A 28 -1.77 23.69 -17.34
CA LEU A 28 -2.46 24.93 -16.91
C LEU A 28 -3.73 25.25 -17.72
N GLU A 29 -4.01 24.51 -18.81
CA GLU A 29 -5.22 24.73 -19.63
C GLU A 29 -6.35 23.71 -19.36
N SER A 30 -6.11 22.66 -18.56
CA SER A 30 -7.17 21.73 -18.19
C SER A 30 -7.84 22.16 -16.89
N GLY A 31 -9.11 22.57 -17.01
CA GLY A 31 -9.96 23.04 -15.94
C GLY A 31 -9.87 22.22 -14.66
N TYR A 32 -9.89 22.94 -13.55
CA TYR A 32 -9.95 22.47 -12.17
C TYR A 32 -11.16 21.53 -11.96
N GLY A 33 -10.96 20.23 -12.16
CA GLY A 33 -11.97 19.22 -11.88
C GLY A 33 -11.42 17.83 -12.05
N ASN A 34 -11.15 17.13 -10.94
CA ASN A 34 -11.07 15.67 -10.77
C ASN A 34 -10.60 14.84 -11.99
N ALA A 35 -9.65 15.33 -12.77
CA ALA A 35 -9.14 14.64 -13.94
C ALA A 35 -7.99 13.75 -13.47
N ARG A 36 -8.34 12.53 -13.09
CA ARG A 36 -7.38 11.46 -12.82
C ARG A 36 -6.42 11.34 -14.01
N HIS A 37 -5.11 11.33 -13.75
CA HIS A 37 -4.13 11.21 -14.83
C HIS A 37 -4.32 9.85 -15.52
N PRO A 38 -4.14 9.72 -16.84
CA PRO A 38 -4.39 8.46 -17.57
C PRO A 38 -3.56 7.26 -17.09
N ASN A 39 -2.50 7.50 -16.33
CA ASN A 39 -1.66 6.46 -15.72
C ASN A 39 -1.93 6.26 -14.21
N ASP A 40 -2.83 7.03 -13.61
CA ASP A 40 -3.21 6.85 -12.21
C ASP A 40 -4.15 5.64 -12.12
N MET A 41 -3.81 4.72 -11.22
CA MET A 41 -4.64 3.57 -10.91
C MET A 41 -5.25 3.71 -9.51
N THR A 42 -6.41 3.11 -9.30
CA THR A 42 -7.05 2.99 -8.00
C THR A 42 -6.32 1.89 -7.25
N ALA A 43 -6.52 1.84 -5.93
CA ALA A 43 -6.14 0.66 -5.17
C ALA A 43 -6.82 -0.61 -5.73
N GLY A 44 -8.12 -0.54 -6.08
CA GLY A 44 -8.83 -1.70 -6.65
C GLY A 44 -8.28 -2.14 -8.01
N GLU A 45 -7.95 -1.22 -8.91
CA GLU A 45 -7.29 -1.54 -10.19
C GLU A 45 -5.91 -2.16 -9.98
N LEU A 46 -5.14 -1.67 -9.02
CA LEU A 46 -3.85 -2.24 -8.66
C LEU A 46 -4.00 -3.69 -8.18
N TYR A 47 -4.89 -3.95 -7.22
CA TYR A 47 -5.14 -5.30 -6.72
C TYR A 47 -5.64 -6.22 -7.83
N LEU A 48 -6.58 -5.77 -8.67
CA LEU A 48 -7.07 -6.55 -9.80
C LEU A 48 -5.95 -6.87 -10.80
N ALA A 49 -5.06 -5.92 -11.10
CA ALA A 49 -3.91 -6.16 -11.96
C ALA A 49 -2.96 -7.21 -11.35
N MET A 50 -2.75 -7.19 -10.03
CA MET A 50 -1.97 -8.19 -9.33
C MET A 50 -2.63 -9.58 -9.33
N GLU A 51 -3.95 -9.66 -9.10
CA GLU A 51 -4.71 -10.92 -9.22
C GLU A 51 -4.55 -11.52 -10.62
N ASN A 52 -4.76 -10.72 -11.66
CA ASN A 52 -4.60 -11.15 -13.06
C ASN A 52 -3.17 -11.63 -13.34
N LEU A 53 -2.15 -10.96 -12.79
CA LEU A 53 -0.76 -11.36 -12.94
C LEU A 53 -0.49 -12.71 -12.27
N LEU A 54 -1.03 -12.93 -11.06
CA LEU A 54 -0.89 -14.22 -10.37
C LEU A 54 -1.58 -15.34 -11.15
N GLU A 55 -2.82 -15.13 -11.58
CA GLU A 55 -3.58 -16.12 -12.34
C GLU A 55 -2.89 -16.46 -13.66
N ALA A 56 -2.33 -15.47 -14.36
CA ALA A 56 -1.55 -15.68 -15.58
C ALA A 56 -0.28 -16.52 -15.36
N ASN A 57 0.24 -16.57 -14.14
CA ASN A 57 1.37 -17.42 -13.74
C ASN A 57 0.92 -18.74 -13.08
N GLY A 58 -0.37 -19.08 -13.10
CA GLY A 58 -0.91 -20.30 -12.50
C GLY A 58 -1.00 -20.25 -10.98
N ILE A 59 -0.94 -19.06 -10.38
CA ILE A 59 -1.08 -18.84 -8.94
C ILE A 59 -2.51 -18.37 -8.68
N ASP A 60 -3.20 -19.02 -7.74
CA ASP A 60 -4.56 -18.61 -7.36
C ASP A 60 -4.55 -17.20 -6.73
N LYS A 61 -5.50 -16.35 -7.13
CA LYS A 61 -5.60 -14.97 -6.62
C LYS A 61 -5.76 -14.87 -5.10
N THR A 62 -6.28 -15.91 -4.44
CA THR A 62 -6.34 -15.98 -2.97
C THR A 62 -4.97 -15.91 -2.32
N CYS A 63 -3.88 -16.19 -3.06
CA CYS A 63 -2.52 -15.98 -2.57
C CYS A 63 -2.16 -14.52 -2.34
N LEU A 64 -2.78 -13.58 -3.05
CA LEU A 64 -2.60 -12.16 -2.76
C LEU A 64 -3.25 -11.79 -1.43
N MET A 65 -4.48 -12.25 -1.19
CA MET A 65 -5.19 -12.07 0.08
C MET A 65 -4.45 -12.75 1.24
N ARG A 66 -3.93 -13.97 1.02
CA ARG A 66 -3.08 -14.65 2.00
C ARG A 66 -1.85 -13.80 2.31
N SER A 67 -1.21 -13.19 1.31
CA SER A 67 -0.03 -12.33 1.53
C SER A 67 -0.35 -11.10 2.39
N VAL A 68 -1.51 -10.48 2.18
CA VAL A 68 -2.02 -9.39 3.06
C VAL A 68 -2.20 -9.88 4.49
N CYS A 69 -2.87 -11.02 4.67
CA CYS A 69 -3.08 -11.62 5.99
C CYS A 69 -1.76 -11.96 6.70
N GLU A 70 -0.83 -12.62 5.99
CA GLU A 70 0.47 -13.02 6.53
C GLU A 70 1.31 -11.81 6.93
N LEU A 71 1.27 -10.72 6.15
CA LEU A 71 1.96 -9.49 6.50
C LEU A 71 1.34 -8.83 7.75
N ALA A 72 0.02 -8.78 7.84
CA ALA A 72 -0.67 -8.21 9.00
C ALA A 72 -0.39 -9.01 10.28
N HIS A 73 -0.23 -10.33 10.17
CA HIS A 73 0.16 -11.21 11.26
C HIS A 73 1.66 -11.11 11.60
N HIS A 74 2.51 -11.00 10.58
CA HIS A 74 3.97 -10.94 10.69
C HIS A 74 4.55 -9.75 9.90
N PRO A 75 4.52 -8.53 10.47
CA PRO A 75 5.06 -7.35 9.79
C PRO A 75 6.57 -7.49 9.51
N ILE A 76 7.02 -7.00 8.34
CA ILE A 76 8.43 -7.01 7.96
C ILE A 76 9.21 -6.07 8.89
N SER A 77 10.29 -6.56 9.53
CA SER A 77 11.16 -5.76 10.39
C SER A 77 12.05 -4.81 9.57
N GLU A 78 12.27 -3.60 10.08
CA GLU A 78 13.12 -2.58 9.42
C GLU A 78 14.63 -2.76 9.70
N ASP A 79 15.04 -3.88 10.30
CA ASP A 79 16.39 -4.07 10.86
C ASP A 79 17.46 -4.39 9.79
N HIS A 80 17.06 -4.56 8.54
CA HIS A 80 17.92 -4.90 7.41
C HIS A 80 18.27 -3.64 6.57
N GLY A 81 19.50 -3.58 6.02
CA GLY A 81 20.10 -2.36 5.44
C GLY A 81 19.30 -1.64 4.34
N TYR A 82 19.81 -0.47 3.90
CA TYR A 82 19.07 0.51 3.07
C TYR A 82 18.32 -0.03 1.83
N SER A 83 18.85 -1.00 1.09
CA SER A 83 18.19 -1.54 -0.12
C SER A 83 16.97 -2.41 0.19
N TYR A 84 17.04 -3.19 1.26
CA TYR A 84 15.99 -4.07 1.75
C TYR A 84 14.85 -3.29 2.40
N HIS A 85 15.21 -2.17 3.04
CA HIS A 85 14.27 -1.25 3.66
C HIS A 85 13.26 -0.65 2.66
N LEU A 86 13.68 -0.34 1.42
CA LEU A 86 12.75 0.19 0.41
C LEU A 86 11.75 -0.88 -0.05
N LEU A 87 12.22 -2.09 -0.38
CA LEU A 87 11.34 -3.16 -0.81
C LEU A 87 10.37 -3.56 0.30
N ALA A 88 10.85 -3.66 1.54
CA ALA A 88 10.00 -3.88 2.70
C ALA A 88 8.90 -2.82 2.81
N LYS A 89 9.25 -1.53 2.68
CA LYS A 89 8.28 -0.42 2.70
C LYS A 89 7.28 -0.46 1.56
N LEU A 90 7.71 -0.83 0.35
CA LEU A 90 6.81 -0.98 -0.80
C LEU A 90 5.83 -2.14 -0.60
N LEU A 91 6.32 -3.28 -0.10
CA LEU A 91 5.47 -4.42 0.23
C LEU A 91 4.47 -4.07 1.33
N THR A 92 4.93 -3.46 2.41
CA THR A 92 4.06 -2.99 3.49
C THR A 92 3.02 -2.02 2.95
N PHE A 93 3.41 -1.04 2.15
CA PHE A 93 2.47 -0.11 1.55
C PHE A 93 1.42 -0.83 0.69
N ILE A 94 1.83 -1.69 -0.24
CA ILE A 94 0.91 -2.39 -1.16
C ILE A 94 0.00 -3.39 -0.42
N LEU A 95 0.50 -4.06 0.62
CA LEU A 95 -0.20 -5.15 1.29
C LEU A 95 -0.87 -4.73 2.61
N THR A 96 -1.05 -3.42 2.84
CA THR A 96 -1.82 -2.87 3.97
C THR A 96 -3.05 -2.11 3.45
N PRO A 97 -4.08 -2.81 2.96
CA PRO A 97 -5.23 -2.22 2.29
C PRO A 97 -5.98 -1.20 3.15
N SER A 98 -6.00 -1.33 4.48
CA SER A 98 -6.65 -0.35 5.36
C SER A 98 -5.98 1.03 5.36
N GLN A 99 -4.77 1.15 4.78
CA GLN A 99 -4.06 2.43 4.63
C GLN A 99 -4.26 3.06 3.24
N HIS A 100 -5.04 2.43 2.36
CA HIS A 100 -5.27 2.95 1.02
C HIS A 100 -6.50 3.85 0.97
N ASP A 101 -6.27 5.16 0.90
CA ASP A 101 -7.33 6.13 0.59
C ASP A 101 -7.68 6.17 -0.93
N GLY A 102 -7.09 5.27 -1.72
CA GLY A 102 -7.16 5.25 -3.20
C GLY A 102 -8.19 4.31 -3.82
N PHE A 103 -9.05 3.67 -3.02
CA PHE A 103 -10.18 2.90 -3.53
C PHE A 103 -11.29 3.83 -4.01
N ASP A 104 -11.85 3.55 -5.19
CA ASP A 104 -13.02 4.27 -5.70
C ASP A 104 -14.33 3.74 -5.06
N GLU A 105 -15.40 4.54 -5.12
CA GLU A 105 -16.69 4.23 -4.48
C GLU A 105 -17.30 2.92 -4.98
N ASN A 106 -17.05 2.58 -6.24
CA ASN A 106 -17.49 1.34 -6.89
C ASN A 106 -16.60 0.12 -6.57
N GLU A 107 -15.48 0.29 -5.87
CA GLU A 107 -14.53 -0.79 -5.52
C GLU A 107 -14.73 -1.32 -4.10
N LYS A 108 -15.84 -0.98 -3.45
CA LYS A 108 -16.13 -1.36 -2.06
C LYS A 108 -15.96 -2.86 -1.80
N GLU A 109 -16.43 -3.72 -2.71
CA GLU A 109 -16.31 -5.16 -2.53
C GLU A 109 -14.84 -5.62 -2.54
N CYS A 110 -14.02 -5.03 -3.41
CA CYS A 110 -12.58 -5.30 -3.46
C CYS A 110 -11.91 -4.86 -2.16
N ARG A 111 -12.16 -3.63 -1.73
CA ARG A 111 -11.65 -3.08 -0.46
C ARG A 111 -12.04 -3.97 0.72
N ASP A 112 -13.34 -4.25 0.88
CA ASP A 112 -13.86 -5.00 2.02
C ASP A 112 -13.24 -6.43 2.06
N ARG A 113 -12.99 -7.07 0.91
CA ARG A 113 -12.29 -8.38 0.83
C ARG A 113 -10.85 -8.31 1.33
N TYR A 114 -10.08 -7.32 0.90
CA TYR A 114 -8.66 -7.18 1.28
C TYR A 114 -8.49 -6.68 2.72
N GLU A 115 -9.29 -5.71 3.16
CA GLU A 115 -9.31 -5.27 4.56
C GLU A 115 -9.73 -6.40 5.50
N HIS A 116 -10.65 -7.27 5.07
CA HIS A 116 -10.98 -8.46 5.86
C HIS A 116 -9.79 -9.43 5.98
N ALA A 117 -9.04 -9.66 4.90
CA ALA A 117 -7.84 -10.48 4.95
C ALA A 117 -6.80 -9.91 5.93
N GLU A 118 -6.60 -8.59 5.91
CA GLU A 118 -5.74 -7.88 6.86
C GLU A 118 -6.20 -8.06 8.31
N GLN A 119 -7.50 -7.89 8.57
CA GLN A 119 -8.11 -8.08 9.90
C GLN A 119 -7.93 -9.52 10.41
N VAL A 120 -8.08 -10.53 9.54
CA VAL A 120 -7.85 -11.94 9.92
C VAL A 120 -6.41 -12.15 10.39
N GLY A 121 -5.44 -11.57 9.68
CA GLY A 121 -4.03 -11.61 10.04
C GLY A 121 -3.76 -10.94 11.38
N PHE A 122 -4.32 -9.74 11.58
CA PHE A 122 -4.16 -8.98 12.82
C PHE A 122 -4.78 -9.67 14.06
N LEU A 123 -5.95 -10.32 13.90
CA LEU A 123 -6.71 -10.87 15.03
C LEU A 123 -6.41 -12.33 15.34
N SER A 124 -6.24 -13.17 14.31
CA SER A 124 -6.30 -14.63 14.47
C SER A 124 -5.04 -15.36 14.01
N GLY A 125 -4.31 -14.83 13.03
CA GLY A 125 -3.08 -15.41 12.51
C GLY A 125 -3.21 -16.72 11.71
N ASN A 126 -4.41 -17.26 11.52
CA ASN A 126 -4.63 -18.53 10.79
C ASN A 126 -4.83 -18.32 9.28
N CYS A 127 -3.90 -17.60 8.63
CA CYS A 127 -4.00 -17.23 7.21
C CYS A 127 -4.06 -18.44 6.27
N GLU A 128 -3.37 -19.54 6.59
CA GLU A 128 -3.42 -20.79 5.83
C GLU A 128 -4.81 -21.42 5.78
N GLN A 129 -5.52 -21.42 6.91
CA GLN A 129 -6.86 -22.00 7.00
C GLN A 129 -7.90 -21.10 6.34
N MET A 130 -7.70 -19.78 6.39
CA MET A 130 -8.60 -18.81 5.77
C MET A 130 -8.49 -18.82 4.23
N PHE A 131 -7.29 -19.07 3.69
CA PHE A 131 -7.02 -19.07 2.25
C PHE A 131 -6.49 -20.43 1.76
N PRO A 132 -7.30 -21.50 1.84
CA PRO A 132 -6.85 -22.87 1.57
C PRO A 132 -6.57 -23.16 0.10
N TYR A 133 -7.07 -22.32 -0.82
CA TYR A 133 -6.81 -22.43 -2.25
C TYR A 133 -5.44 -21.88 -2.66
N CYS A 134 -4.77 -21.19 -1.74
CA CYS A 134 -3.44 -20.69 -1.99
C CYS A 134 -2.38 -21.74 -1.65
N GLU A 135 -1.82 -22.38 -2.68
CA GLU A 135 -0.79 -23.42 -2.55
C GLU A 135 0.63 -22.86 -2.32
N VAL A 136 0.84 -21.55 -2.49
CA VAL A 136 2.17 -20.92 -2.41
C VAL A 136 2.20 -19.75 -1.43
N ASN A 137 3.22 -19.69 -0.58
CA ASN A 137 3.43 -18.50 0.26
C ASN A 137 4.21 -17.42 -0.51
N LEU A 138 3.47 -16.56 -1.21
CA LEU A 138 4.05 -15.49 -2.03
C LEU A 138 4.86 -14.50 -1.19
N LEU A 139 4.34 -14.08 -0.03
CA LEU A 139 5.05 -13.16 0.87
C LEU A 139 6.39 -13.76 1.32
N GLU A 140 6.40 -15.02 1.79
CA GLU A 140 7.63 -15.71 2.19
C GLU A 140 8.62 -15.85 1.02
N SER A 141 8.11 -16.06 -0.19
CA SER A 141 8.95 -16.19 -1.39
C SER A 141 9.65 -14.88 -1.73
N ILE A 142 8.98 -13.75 -1.56
CA ILE A 142 9.55 -12.42 -1.80
C ILE A 142 10.51 -12.03 -0.67
N THR A 143 10.13 -12.28 0.59
CA THR A 143 10.96 -11.91 1.75
C THR A 143 12.23 -12.74 1.86
N LYS A 144 12.32 -13.93 1.25
CA LYS A 144 13.59 -14.68 1.10
C LYS A 144 14.67 -13.94 0.31
N PHE A 145 14.31 -12.96 -0.51
CA PHE A 145 15.24 -12.12 -1.26
C PHE A 145 15.62 -10.82 -0.51
N ILE A 146 15.13 -10.66 0.73
CA ILE A 146 15.34 -9.52 1.62
C ILE A 146 16.23 -9.97 2.80
#